data_AF-A0A0Q4BIH0-F1
#
_entry.id   AF-A0A0Q4BIH0-F1
#
_cell.length_a   1.000
_cell.length_b   1.000
_cell.length_c   1.000
_cell.angle_alpha   90.00
_cell.angle_beta   90.00
_cell.angle_gamma   90.00
#
_symmetry.space_group_name_H-M   'P 1'
#
loop_
_entity.id
_entity.type
_entity.pdbx_description
1 polymer ?
#
loop_
_entity_poly.entity_id
_entity_poly.type
_entity_poly.pdbx_seq_one_letter_code
_entity_poly.pdbx_strand_id
1 'polypeptide(L)'
;MRRFSDQKRGQEIPFPAPRGATVIKGSVESIVTDLGRRKGEFGLRDLATRLEVDGEELEKLVARLLASGLMYETGPGTYRLV
;
A
#
# COMPACT_ATOMS: atom_id res chain seq x y z
N MET A 1 53.88 -26.70 -9.46
CA MET A 1 52.75 -27.59 -9.81
C MET A 1 52.06 -28.06 -8.54
N ARG A 2 50.87 -27.53 -8.24
CA ARG A 2 49.85 -28.18 -7.38
C ARG A 2 48.52 -27.53 -7.75
N ARG A 3 47.69 -28.31 -8.45
CA ARG A 3 46.32 -28.03 -8.86
C ARG A 3 45.41 -28.31 -7.67
N PHE A 4 44.49 -27.42 -7.32
CA PHE A 4 43.17 -27.78 -6.80
C PHE A 4 42.20 -26.65 -7.12
N SER A 5 41.43 -26.89 -8.17
CA SER A 5 40.16 -26.23 -8.45
C SER A 5 39.15 -26.70 -7.42
N ASP A 6 38.48 -25.77 -6.73
CA ASP A 6 37.27 -26.04 -5.94
C ASP A 6 36.54 -24.67 -5.85
N GLN A 7 35.76 -24.28 -6.86
CA GLN A 7 34.36 -24.66 -7.07
C GLN A 7 33.48 -24.48 -5.83
N LYS A 8 33.11 -23.23 -5.50
CA LYS A 8 31.75 -22.90 -5.02
C LYS A 8 31.23 -21.60 -5.63
N ARG A 9 30.80 -21.70 -6.90
CA ARG A 9 29.69 -20.89 -7.40
C ARG A 9 28.45 -21.35 -6.64
N GLY A 10 27.86 -20.48 -5.83
CA GLY A 10 26.64 -20.83 -5.09
C GLY A 10 26.44 -20.07 -3.79
N GLN A 11 26.98 -18.85 -3.65
CA GLN A 11 26.47 -17.96 -2.62
C GLN A 11 25.25 -17.27 -3.21
N GLU A 12 24.10 -17.96 -3.13
CA GLU A 12 22.81 -17.29 -3.19
C GLU A 12 22.83 -16.29 -2.04
N ILE A 13 23.19 -15.05 -2.34
CA ILE A 13 22.88 -13.94 -1.45
C ILE A 13 21.36 -14.00 -1.34
N PRO A 14 20.77 -14.28 -0.17
CA PRO A 14 19.35 -14.07 -0.03
C PRO A 14 19.18 -12.56 -0.17
N PHE A 15 18.87 -12.10 -1.38
CA PHE A 15 18.17 -10.84 -1.53
C PHE A 15 17.00 -10.93 -0.56
N PRO A 16 16.87 -10.03 0.42
CA PRO A 16 15.67 -10.02 1.23
C PRO A 16 14.53 -9.82 0.24
N ALA A 17 13.79 -10.90 -0.01
CA ALA A 17 12.56 -10.83 -0.77
C ALA A 17 11.75 -9.69 -0.13
N PRO A 18 11.29 -8.69 -0.90
CA PRO A 18 10.42 -7.65 -0.35
C PRO A 18 9.28 -8.40 0.30
N ARG A 19 9.21 -8.29 1.63
CA ARG A 19 8.33 -9.10 2.50
C ARG A 19 6.97 -9.21 1.83
N GLY A 20 6.75 -10.36 1.22
CA GLY A 20 5.53 -10.67 0.51
C GLY A 20 4.41 -10.60 1.51
N ALA A 21 3.50 -9.66 1.28
CA ALA A 21 2.09 -9.77 1.54
C ALA A 21 1.75 -10.59 2.79
N THR A 22 1.97 -10.01 3.97
CA THR A 22 1.10 -10.39 5.07
C THR A 22 -0.30 -9.95 4.66
N VAL A 23 -1.14 -10.91 4.30
CA VAL A 23 -2.59 -10.77 4.18
C VAL A 23 -3.12 -10.55 5.60
N ILE A 24 -2.83 -9.36 6.14
CA ILE A 24 -3.52 -8.80 7.29
C ILE A 24 -4.75 -8.16 6.68
N LYS A 25 -5.93 -8.27 7.31
CA LYS A 25 -7.00 -7.28 7.11
C LYS A 25 -6.34 -5.90 7.07
N GLY A 26 -6.18 -5.34 5.87
CA GLY A 26 -5.23 -4.26 5.65
C GLY A 26 -5.63 -3.10 6.55
N SER A 27 -4.68 -2.55 7.31
CA SER A 27 -4.89 -1.25 7.95
C SER A 27 -5.47 -0.29 6.91
N VAL A 28 -6.33 0.63 7.32
CA VAL A 28 -6.99 1.60 6.44
C VAL A 28 -6.03 2.19 5.40
N GLU A 29 -4.81 2.53 5.83
CA GLU A 29 -3.72 3.03 5.00
C GLU A 29 -3.33 2.08 3.86
N SER A 30 -3.26 0.77 4.10
CA SER A 30 -2.98 -0.24 3.09
C SER A 30 -4.09 -0.35 2.05
N ILE A 31 -5.36 -0.25 2.49
CA ILE A 31 -6.51 -0.28 1.59
C ILE A 31 -6.52 0.96 0.70
N VAL A 32 -6.27 2.14 1.27
CA VAL A 32 -6.18 3.40 0.53
C VAL A 32 -4.99 3.40 -0.43
N THR A 33 -3.85 2.83 -0.02
CA THR A 33 -2.67 2.68 -0.88
C THR A 33 -2.94 1.74 -2.05
N ASP A 34 -3.59 0.59 -1.84
CA ASP A 34 -4.01 -0.32 -2.92
C ASP A 34 -4.98 0.39 -3.88
N LEU A 35 -5.94 1.14 -3.34
CA LEU A 35 -6.92 1.89 -4.12
C LEU A 35 -6.25 2.96 -5.00
N GLY A 36 -5.35 3.75 -4.42
CA GLY A 36 -4.56 4.74 -5.14
C GLY A 36 -3.69 4.14 -6.23
N ARG A 37 -3.02 3.01 -5.96
CA ARG A 37 -2.18 2.33 -6.98
C ARG A 37 -2.99 1.77 -8.15
N ARG A 38 -4.22 1.29 -7.92
CA ARG A 38 -5.05 0.68 -8.97
C ARG A 38 -5.79 1.71 -9.81
N LYS A 39 -6.28 2.77 -9.18
CA LYS A 39 -7.22 3.72 -9.81
C LYS A 39 -6.59 5.09 -10.10
N GLY A 40 -5.49 5.43 -9.43
CA GLY A 40 -4.91 6.77 -9.43
C GLY A 40 -5.75 7.72 -8.58
N GLU A 41 -6.98 8.00 -9.02
CA GLU A 41 -7.96 8.83 -8.31
C GLU A 41 -9.15 8.00 -7.84
N PHE A 42 -9.63 8.31 -6.64
CA PHE A 42 -10.73 7.59 -6.01
C PHE A 42 -11.62 8.53 -5.20
N GLY A 43 -12.91 8.20 -5.12
CA GLY A 43 -13.88 9.03 -4.40
C GLY A 43 -14.30 8.47 -3.05
N LEU A 44 -15.16 9.21 -2.36
CA LEU A 44 -15.79 8.78 -1.11
C LEU A 44 -16.49 7.42 -1.23
N ARG A 45 -17.19 7.16 -2.35
CA ARG A 45 -17.86 5.87 -2.59
C ARG A 45 -16.90 4.70 -2.70
N ASP A 46 -15.73 4.91 -3.29
CA ASP A 46 -14.70 3.87 -3.41
C ASP A 46 -14.13 3.54 -2.03
N LEU A 47 -13.89 4.56 -1.21
CA LEU A 47 -13.45 4.41 0.18
C LEU A 47 -14.51 3.69 1.02
N ALA A 48 -15.77 4.12 0.95
CA ALA A 48 -16.89 3.50 1.66
C ALA A 48 -17.00 2.01 1.33
N THR A 49 -16.94 1.67 0.04
CA THR A 49 -17.06 0.28 -0.44
C THR A 49 -15.88 -0.58 0.00
N ARG A 50 -14.66 -0.03 0.00
CA ARG A 50 -13.45 -0.80 0.32
C ARG A 50 -13.18 -0.93 1.81
N LEU A 51 -13.61 0.06 2.59
CA LEU A 51 -13.42 0.09 4.02
C LEU A 51 -14.65 -0.45 4.78
N GLU A 52 -15.77 -0.64 4.08
CA GLU A 52 -17.07 -1.05 4.66
C GLU A 52 -17.53 -0.07 5.76
N VAL A 53 -17.38 1.23 5.49
CA VAL A 53 -17.69 2.32 6.43
C VAL A 53 -18.53 3.39 5.74
N ASP A 54 -19.52 3.92 6.45
CA ASP A 54 -20.47 4.90 5.91
C ASP A 54 -20.67 6.10 6.84
N GLY A 55 -21.26 7.17 6.29
CA GLY A 55 -21.72 8.33 7.06
C GLY A 55 -20.61 9.07 7.81
N GLU A 56 -20.88 9.41 9.08
CA GLU A 56 -19.98 10.21 9.93
C GLU A 56 -18.62 9.53 10.16
N GLU A 57 -18.58 8.20 10.20
CA GLU A 57 -17.34 7.46 10.44
C GLU A 57 -16.43 7.53 9.20
N LEU A 58 -17.01 7.47 8.00
CA LEU A 58 -16.28 7.68 6.75
C LEU A 58 -15.69 9.09 6.70
N GLU A 59 -16.45 10.12 7.06
CA GLU A 59 -15.96 11.51 7.07
C GLU A 59 -14.79 11.70 8.05
N LYS A 60 -14.90 11.15 9.27
CA LYS A 60 -13.81 11.17 10.25
C LYS A 60 -12.56 10.47 9.73
N LEU A 61 -12.74 9.35 9.03
CA LEU A 61 -11.65 8.55 8.50
C LEU A 61 -10.97 9.27 7.34
N VAL A 62 -11.73 9.89 6.43
CA VAL A 62 -11.21 10.75 5.36
C VAL A 62 -10.41 11.91 5.96
N ALA A 63 -10.94 12.61 6.96
CA ALA A 63 -10.24 13.69 7.63
C ALA A 63 -8.90 13.24 8.24
N ARG A 64 -8.87 12.05 8.87
CA ARG A 64 -7.63 11.46 9.40
C ARG A 64 -6.61 11.12 8.31
N LEU A 65 -7.06 10.60 7.17
CA LEU A 65 -6.20 10.25 6.04
C LEU A 65 -5.63 11.48 5.32
N LEU A 66 -6.41 12.56 5.24
CA LEU A 66 -5.93 13.85 4.77
C LEU A 66 -4.91 14.45 5.76
N ALA A 67 -5.21 14.40 7.05
CA ALA A 67 -4.33 14.91 8.09
C ALA A 67 -3.01 14.12 8.22
N SER A 68 -3.03 12.82 7.93
CA SER A 68 -1.81 12.00 7.90
C SER A 68 -0.95 12.26 6.66
N GLY A 69 -1.48 12.99 5.66
CA GLY A 69 -0.80 13.23 4.39
C GLY A 69 -0.66 11.98 3.52
N LEU A 70 -1.47 10.94 3.77
CA LEU A 70 -1.45 9.72 2.96
C LEU A 70 -2.13 9.95 1.59
N MET A 71 -3.08 10.87 1.55
CA MET A 71 -3.79 11.27 0.34
C MET A 71 -4.12 12.76 0.39
N TYR A 72 -4.48 13.32 -0.76
CA TYR A 72 -4.91 14.71 -0.89
C TYR A 72 -6.13 14.80 -1.81
N GLU A 73 -6.93 15.86 -1.64
CA GLU A 73 -8.10 16.12 -2.48
C GLU A 73 -7.66 16.81 -3.78
N THR A 74 -8.01 16.22 -4.94
CA THR A 74 -7.74 16.79 -6.27
C THR A 74 -8.92 17.58 -6.84
N GLY A 75 -10.11 17.36 -6.30
CA GLY A 75 -11.35 18.04 -6.63
C GLY A 75 -12.48 17.60 -5.69
N PRO A 76 -13.67 18.21 -5.75
CA PRO A 76 -14.74 17.97 -4.78
C PRO A 76 -15.06 16.47 -4.63
N GLY A 77 -14.70 15.88 -3.48
CA GLY A 77 -14.94 14.46 -3.18
C GLY A 77 -14.07 13.47 -3.97
N THR A 78 -12.98 13.94 -4.57
CA THR A 78 -12.00 13.14 -5.33
C THR A 78 -10.63 13.23 -4.67
N TYR A 79 -10.03 12.08 -4.38
CA TYR A 79 -8.77 11.95 -3.68
C TYR A 79 -7.74 11.21 -4.50
N ARG A 80 -6.47 11.54 -4.26
CA ARG A 80 -5.31 10.89 -4.85
C ARG A 80 -4.28 10.58 -3.78
N LEU A 81 -3.62 9.44 -3.91
CA LEU A 81 -2.49 9.08 -3.06
C LEU A 81 -1.31 10.05 -3.29
N VAL A 82 -0.58 10.39 -2.22
CA VAL A 82 0.67 11.18 -2.31
C VAL A 82 1.79 10.36 -2.95
#